data_AF-A0A4U7CEM3-F1
#
_entry.id   AF-A0A4U7CEM3-F1
#
_cell.length_a   1.000
_cell.length_b   1.000
_cell.length_c   1.000
_cell.angle_alpha   90.00
_cell.angle_beta   90.00
_cell.angle_gamma   90.00
#
_symmetry.space_group_name_H-M   'P 1'
#
loop_
_entity.id
_entity.type
_entity.pdbx_description
1 polymer ?
#
loop_
_entity_poly.entity_id
_entity_poly.type
_entity_poly.pdbx_seq_one_letter_code
_entity_poly.pdbx_strand_id
1 'polypeptide(L)'
;MAGKQFESEVLRFEEANVYDGDRRFSNHGQLNKGFVRILEQHKSKYGGGGCTRDTEHPIGGAAEMFLTGYDGDSPADSTVFTTEIELGEGDAATIRTFDNEFRVKFFGLSIERPSSDRVRNNQSAYVAIDVWDGDDGLWKEVEFQQGFNEPLEWTYPQGGTLRIVVDSAPGRDAEQDFKWLIEEGLSPAEALDYWMVEVMNETQANWASHRNKTRQAISKNVQSAKSKL
;
A
#
# COMPACT_ATOMS: atom_id res chain seq x y z
N MET A 1 1.82 15.80 16.50
CA MET A 1 0.55 15.35 17.10
C MET A 1 0.09 13.96 16.60
N ALA A 2 0.78 13.35 15.62
CA ALA A 2 0.45 12.03 15.06
C ALA A 2 0.48 10.86 16.07
N GLY A 3 1.38 10.88 17.07
CA GLY A 3 1.52 9.77 18.03
C GLY A 3 0.29 9.49 18.91
N LYS A 4 -0.60 10.48 19.13
CA LYS A 4 -1.83 10.28 19.93
C LYS A 4 -2.99 9.69 19.12
N GLN A 5 -3.00 9.88 17.80
CA GLN A 5 -4.01 9.27 16.93
C GLN A 5 -3.68 7.80 16.66
N PHE A 6 -2.40 7.46 16.45
CA PHE A 6 -1.91 6.09 16.31
C PHE A 6 -2.29 5.21 17.52
N GLU A 7 -1.98 5.65 18.75
CA GLU A 7 -2.36 4.90 19.96
C GLU A 7 -3.88 4.74 20.09
N SER A 8 -4.67 5.74 19.68
CA SER A 8 -6.14 5.66 19.74
C SER A 8 -6.74 4.70 18.71
N GLU A 9 -6.12 4.55 17.53
CA GLU A 9 -6.58 3.58 16.52
C GLU A 9 -6.08 2.18 16.85
N VAL A 10 -4.84 2.00 17.31
CA VAL A 10 -4.33 0.70 17.80
C VAL A 10 -5.12 0.19 19.00
N LEU A 11 -5.45 1.06 19.97
CA LEU A 11 -6.36 0.70 21.07
C LEU A 11 -7.75 0.30 20.57
N ARG A 12 -8.28 0.95 19.52
CA ARG A 12 -9.54 0.55 18.88
C ARG A 12 -9.44 -0.80 18.16
N PHE A 13 -8.29 -1.10 17.54
CA PHE A 13 -7.99 -2.42 16.96
C PHE A 13 -7.93 -3.52 18.04
N GLU A 14 -7.27 -3.24 19.17
CA GLU A 14 -7.17 -4.18 20.29
C GLU A 14 -8.54 -4.42 20.97
N GLU A 15 -9.35 -3.38 21.15
CA GLU A 15 -10.71 -3.48 21.72
C GLU A 15 -11.67 -4.30 20.85
N ALA A 16 -11.52 -4.25 19.51
CA ALA A 16 -12.32 -5.05 18.58
C ALA A 16 -12.07 -6.57 18.73
N ASN A 17 -10.85 -6.95 19.15
CA ASN A 17 -10.45 -8.34 19.39
C ASN A 17 -10.93 -8.89 20.75
N VAL A 18 -11.33 -8.04 21.71
CA VAL A 18 -11.73 -8.45 23.07
C VAL A 18 -13.24 -8.76 23.19
N TYR A 19 -14.08 -8.29 22.26
CA TYR A 19 -15.54 -8.49 22.34
C TYR A 19 -16.06 -9.67 21.50
N ASP A 20 -16.31 -10.81 22.17
CA ASP A 20 -16.85 -12.09 21.65
C ASP A 20 -18.38 -12.07 21.35
N GLY A 21 -18.96 -10.88 21.18
CA GLY A 21 -20.37 -10.71 20.83
C GLY A 21 -20.56 -10.64 19.31
N ASP A 22 -21.59 -11.31 18.81
CA ASP A 22 -22.09 -11.43 17.40
C ASP A 22 -22.53 -10.10 16.76
N ARG A 23 -21.89 -8.99 17.14
CA ARG A 23 -22.01 -7.71 16.45
C ARG A 23 -20.85 -7.62 15.45
N ARG A 24 -21.20 -7.64 14.17
CA ARG A 24 -20.29 -7.37 13.04
C ARG A 24 -19.68 -5.96 13.09
N PHE A 25 -20.19 -5.11 13.98
CA PHE A 25 -19.78 -3.73 14.23
C PHE A 25 -19.68 -3.50 15.74
N SER A 26 -18.62 -2.85 16.22
CA SER A 26 -18.62 -2.38 17.61
C SER A 26 -19.42 -1.07 17.73
N ASN A 27 -19.85 -0.72 18.94
CA ASN A 27 -20.68 0.47 19.18
C ASN A 27 -19.93 1.82 19.00
N HIS A 28 -18.70 1.82 18.47
CA HIS A 28 -17.80 2.99 18.48
C HIS A 28 -17.17 3.29 17.10
N GLY A 29 -17.89 3.08 16.00
CA GLY A 29 -17.43 3.50 14.66
C GLY A 29 -16.14 2.79 14.19
N GLN A 30 -15.99 1.51 14.56
CA GLN A 30 -14.79 0.71 14.29
C GLN A 30 -14.88 -0.08 12.97
N LEU A 31 -13.70 -0.40 12.44
CA LEU A 31 -13.47 -1.24 11.27
C LEU A 31 -14.25 -2.55 11.33
N ASN A 32 -14.67 -3.04 10.17
CA ASN A 32 -15.31 -4.33 10.02
C ASN A 32 -14.40 -5.43 10.61
N LYS A 33 -14.90 -6.22 11.56
CA LYS A 33 -14.13 -7.34 12.17
C LYS A 33 -13.60 -8.32 11.11
N GLY A 34 -14.35 -8.52 10.02
CA GLY A 34 -13.91 -9.33 8.89
C GLY A 34 -12.67 -8.75 8.21
N PHE A 35 -12.57 -7.41 8.16
CA PHE A 35 -11.44 -6.71 7.57
C PHE A 35 -10.19 -6.75 8.47
N VAL A 36 -10.34 -6.55 9.79
CA VAL A 36 -9.23 -6.75 10.76
C VAL A 36 -8.64 -8.16 10.60
N ARG A 37 -9.52 -9.18 10.49
CA ARG A 37 -9.09 -10.56 10.29
C ARG A 37 -8.33 -10.77 8.97
N ILE A 38 -8.74 -10.10 7.90
CA ILE A 38 -8.01 -10.12 6.62
C ILE A 38 -6.61 -9.53 6.84
N LEU A 39 -6.51 -8.33 7.41
CA LEU A 39 -5.20 -7.71 7.65
C LEU A 39 -4.28 -8.55 8.54
N GLU A 40 -4.79 -9.12 9.64
CA GLU A 40 -4.00 -9.98 10.51
C GLU A 40 -3.53 -11.26 9.80
N GLN A 41 -4.42 -11.91 9.04
CA GLN A 41 -4.11 -13.11 8.27
C GLN A 41 -3.02 -12.82 7.22
N HIS A 42 -3.12 -11.69 6.54
CA HIS A 42 -2.19 -11.28 5.50
C HIS A 42 -0.86 -10.78 6.07
N LYS A 43 -0.89 -9.98 7.14
CA LYS A 43 0.30 -9.55 7.88
C LYS A 43 1.10 -10.73 8.43
N SER A 44 0.42 -11.73 9.01
CA SER A 44 1.08 -12.95 9.48
C SER A 44 1.71 -13.76 8.35
N LYS A 45 1.11 -13.76 7.15
CA LYS A 45 1.59 -14.54 6.01
C LYS A 45 2.70 -13.83 5.24
N TYR A 46 2.62 -12.51 5.10
CA TYR A 46 3.43 -11.72 4.17
C TYR A 46 4.30 -10.65 4.82
N GLY A 47 4.14 -10.39 6.11
CA GLY A 47 4.99 -9.49 6.88
C GLY A 47 4.55 -8.02 6.94
N GLY A 48 3.45 -7.62 6.27
CA GLY A 48 2.90 -6.25 6.32
C GLY A 48 1.40 -6.20 6.00
N GLY A 49 0.68 -5.23 6.58
CA GLY A 49 -0.79 -5.15 6.50
C GLY A 49 -1.35 -4.96 5.10
N GLY A 50 -0.61 -4.27 4.22
CA GLY A 50 -0.99 -4.05 2.82
C GLY A 50 -0.67 -5.21 1.89
N CYS A 51 0.22 -6.14 2.26
CA CYS A 51 0.62 -7.20 1.34
C CYS A 51 -0.44 -8.31 1.31
N THR A 52 -1.17 -8.48 0.19
CA THR A 52 -2.28 -9.45 0.13
C THR A 52 -2.00 -10.66 -0.75
N ARG A 53 -0.99 -10.59 -1.62
CA ARG A 53 -0.67 -11.66 -2.58
C ARG A 53 0.70 -12.27 -2.32
N ASP A 54 0.86 -13.54 -2.67
CA ASP A 54 2.15 -14.25 -2.64
C ASP A 54 3.17 -13.61 -3.59
N THR A 55 2.69 -12.91 -4.61
CA THR A 55 3.49 -12.18 -5.59
C THR A 55 3.81 -10.76 -5.15
N GLU A 56 3.55 -10.37 -3.90
CA GLU A 56 3.82 -9.03 -3.40
C GLU A 56 4.86 -9.08 -2.28
N HIS A 57 5.53 -7.93 -2.05
CA HIS A 57 6.36 -7.70 -0.87
C HIS A 57 5.95 -6.40 -0.20
N PRO A 58 5.85 -6.39 1.15
CA PRO A 58 5.58 -5.15 1.87
C PRO A 58 6.76 -4.18 1.72
N ILE A 59 6.45 -2.91 1.50
CA ILE A 59 7.42 -1.81 1.57
C ILE A 59 7.14 -1.02 2.84
N GLY A 60 8.15 -0.88 3.68
CA GLY A 60 8.07 -0.04 4.88
C GLY A 60 8.19 1.45 4.54
N GLY A 61 7.58 2.29 5.37
CA GLY A 61 7.64 3.75 5.28
C GLY A 61 6.29 4.39 4.98
N ALA A 62 6.29 5.71 4.86
CA ALA A 62 5.10 6.50 4.63
C ALA A 62 4.95 6.88 3.16
N ALA A 63 3.71 7.02 2.69
CA ALA A 63 3.38 7.50 1.36
C ALA A 63 2.82 8.91 1.41
N GLU A 64 3.27 9.77 0.51
CA GLU A 64 2.64 11.06 0.21
C GLU A 64 1.41 10.81 -0.68
N MET A 65 0.26 11.25 -0.21
CA MET A 65 -1.02 11.10 -0.88
C MET A 65 -1.70 12.45 -1.09
N PHE A 66 -2.29 12.62 -2.27
CA PHE A 66 -3.26 13.67 -2.54
C PHE A 66 -4.67 13.11 -2.41
N LEU A 67 -5.42 13.68 -1.49
CA LEU A 67 -6.85 13.41 -1.33
C LEU A 67 -7.63 14.56 -1.95
N THR A 68 -8.64 14.23 -2.74
CA THR A 68 -9.55 15.20 -3.37
C THR A 68 -10.98 14.79 -3.09
N GLY A 69 -11.80 15.70 -2.58
CA GLY A 69 -13.21 15.49 -2.28
C GLY A 69 -14.07 16.50 -3.01
N TYR A 70 -15.16 16.06 -3.63
CA TYR A 70 -16.15 16.93 -4.28
C TYR A 70 -17.54 16.29 -4.25
N ASP A 71 -18.59 17.10 -4.34
CA ASP A 71 -19.97 16.58 -4.37
C ASP A 71 -20.38 16.18 -5.79
N GLY A 72 -21.15 15.09 -5.91
CA GLY A 72 -21.56 14.52 -7.20
C GLY A 72 -20.48 13.68 -7.90
N ASP A 73 -20.71 13.39 -9.18
CA ASP A 73 -19.87 12.49 -9.99
C ASP A 73 -18.69 13.20 -10.68
N SER A 74 -18.66 14.53 -10.66
CA SER A 74 -17.67 15.33 -11.40
C SER A 74 -17.19 16.55 -10.59
N PRO A 75 -15.88 16.83 -10.59
CA PRO A 75 -15.33 18.02 -9.92
C PRO A 75 -15.75 19.33 -10.60
N ALA A 76 -16.30 19.28 -11.83
CA ALA A 76 -16.81 20.47 -12.51
C ALA A 76 -18.15 20.96 -11.95
N ASP A 77 -18.88 20.08 -11.24
CA ASP A 77 -20.25 20.33 -10.82
C ASP A 77 -20.35 20.84 -9.38
N SER A 78 -19.23 20.92 -8.66
CA SER A 78 -19.20 21.29 -7.24
C SER A 78 -17.87 21.91 -6.80
N THR A 79 -17.80 22.29 -5.52
CA THR A 79 -16.53 22.76 -4.94
C THR A 79 -15.62 21.57 -4.66
N VAL A 80 -14.37 21.72 -5.07
CA VAL A 80 -13.34 20.71 -4.88
C VAL A 80 -12.49 21.07 -3.66
N PHE A 81 -12.36 20.12 -2.75
CA PHE A 81 -11.46 20.17 -1.61
C PHE A 81 -10.26 19.28 -1.89
N THR A 82 -9.05 19.75 -1.61
CA THR A 82 -7.84 18.96 -1.77
C THR A 82 -6.95 19.05 -0.53
N THR A 83 -6.24 17.98 -0.23
CA THR A 83 -5.17 17.98 0.76
C THR A 83 -4.05 17.05 0.32
N GLU A 84 -2.83 17.43 0.66
CA GLU A 84 -1.63 16.60 0.57
C GLU A 84 -1.29 16.10 1.97
N ILE A 85 -0.98 14.82 2.12
CA ILE A 85 -0.69 14.22 3.41
C ILE A 85 0.29 13.06 3.28
N GLU A 86 1.22 12.97 4.23
CA GLU A 86 2.09 11.80 4.39
C GLU A 86 1.44 10.83 5.40
N LEU A 87 1.26 9.57 4.99
CA LEU A 87 0.65 8.53 5.82
C LEU A 87 1.57 7.32 5.97
N GLY A 88 1.87 6.92 7.20
CA GLY A 88 2.50 5.65 7.55
C GLY A 88 1.49 4.53 7.75
N GLU A 89 1.94 3.27 7.73
CA GLU A 89 1.06 2.11 7.99
C GLU A 89 0.33 2.27 9.33
N GLY A 90 -1.00 2.26 9.28
CA GLY A 90 -1.90 2.47 10.42
C GLY A 90 -2.41 3.91 10.59
N ASP A 91 -1.86 4.87 9.85
CA ASP A 91 -2.33 6.26 9.89
C ASP A 91 -3.67 6.42 9.16
N ALA A 92 -4.37 7.51 9.51
CA ALA A 92 -5.62 7.89 8.88
C ALA A 92 -5.67 9.39 8.58
N ALA A 93 -6.27 9.73 7.45
CA ALA A 93 -6.55 11.08 7.00
C ALA A 93 -8.05 11.29 6.83
N THR A 94 -8.52 12.52 6.98
CA THR A 94 -9.92 12.89 6.71
C THR A 94 -9.99 14.01 5.69
N ILE A 95 -10.95 13.94 4.78
CA ILE A 95 -11.28 15.01 3.85
C ILE A 95 -12.79 15.20 3.81
N ARG A 96 -13.23 16.47 3.78
CA ARG A 96 -14.64 16.84 3.80
C ARG A 96 -15.05 17.37 2.44
N THR A 97 -16.27 17.03 2.04
CA THR A 97 -17.05 17.76 1.03
C THR A 97 -18.11 18.60 1.76
N PHE A 98 -19.09 19.19 1.06
CA PHE A 98 -20.16 19.89 1.77
C PHE A 98 -21.06 18.94 2.54
N ASP A 99 -21.44 17.83 1.92
CA ASP A 99 -22.44 16.92 2.46
C ASP A 99 -21.82 15.71 3.15
N ASN A 100 -20.53 15.43 2.93
CA ASN A 100 -19.87 14.21 3.39
C ASN A 100 -18.53 14.49 4.05
N GLU A 101 -18.15 13.59 4.95
CA GLU A 101 -16.80 13.52 5.50
C GLU A 101 -16.24 12.13 5.27
N PHE A 102 -15.13 12.04 4.55
CA PHE A 102 -14.44 10.80 4.24
C PHE A 102 -13.22 10.62 5.13
N ARG A 103 -12.93 9.38 5.51
CA ARG A 103 -11.71 8.98 6.19
C ARG A 103 -11.00 7.91 5.38
N VAL A 104 -9.72 8.16 5.08
CA VAL A 104 -8.82 7.22 4.42
C VAL A 104 -7.89 6.65 5.47
N LYS A 105 -7.91 5.33 5.66
CA LYS A 105 -6.96 4.61 6.51
C LYS A 105 -5.93 3.93 5.64
N PHE A 106 -4.66 4.10 5.93
CA PHE A 106 -3.58 3.55 5.14
C PHE A 106 -3.00 2.29 5.80
N PHE A 107 -2.92 1.21 5.03
CA PHE A 107 -2.45 -0.10 5.50
C PHE A 107 -1.05 -0.44 4.99
N GLY A 108 -0.41 0.50 4.30
CA GLY A 108 0.94 0.37 3.79
C GLY A 108 0.97 0.13 2.29
N LEU A 109 2.17 -0.23 1.85
CA LEU A 109 2.54 -0.38 0.46
C LEU A 109 2.99 -1.80 0.19
N SER A 110 2.80 -2.23 -1.05
CA SER A 110 3.48 -3.39 -1.58
C SER A 110 4.10 -3.08 -2.93
N ILE A 111 5.09 -3.89 -3.30
CA ILE A 111 5.58 -3.96 -4.67
C ILE A 111 5.34 -5.35 -5.22
N GLU A 112 4.95 -5.42 -6.50
CA GLU A 112 4.86 -6.68 -7.20
C GLU A 112 6.26 -7.31 -7.32
N ARG A 113 6.37 -8.57 -6.91
CA ARG A 113 7.55 -9.40 -7.12
C ARG A 113 7.87 -9.44 -8.60
N PRO A 114 9.16 -9.40 -8.97
CA PRO A 114 9.59 -9.80 -10.29
C PRO A 114 8.98 -11.16 -10.66
N SER A 115 8.00 -11.18 -11.57
CA SER A 115 7.59 -12.42 -12.24
C SER A 115 8.53 -12.63 -13.44
N SER A 116 8.63 -13.88 -13.92
CA SER A 116 9.49 -14.25 -15.06
C SER A 116 9.28 -13.39 -16.31
N ASP A 117 8.11 -12.76 -16.43
CA ASP A 117 7.66 -12.16 -17.68
C ASP A 117 7.75 -10.63 -17.69
N ARG A 118 7.61 -9.94 -16.54
CA ARG A 118 7.83 -8.47 -16.42
C ARG A 118 8.08 -8.05 -14.97
N VAL A 119 9.14 -7.27 -14.74
CA VAL A 119 9.28 -6.46 -13.52
C VAL A 119 8.60 -5.12 -13.77
N ARG A 120 7.44 -4.89 -13.15
CA ARG A 120 6.78 -3.58 -13.17
C ARG A 120 7.06 -2.88 -11.84
N ASN A 121 7.51 -1.63 -11.91
CA ASN A 121 7.66 -0.77 -10.74
C ASN A 121 6.30 -0.20 -10.32
N ASN A 122 5.31 -1.09 -10.14
CA ASN A 122 3.97 -0.72 -9.72
C ASN A 122 3.89 -0.90 -8.21
N GLN A 123 4.20 0.17 -7.49
CA GLN A 123 3.88 0.24 -6.08
C GLN A 123 2.36 0.30 -5.94
N SER A 124 1.84 -0.52 -5.05
CA SER A 124 0.43 -0.67 -4.77
C SER A 124 0.16 -0.16 -3.37
N ALA A 125 -0.73 0.81 -3.25
CA ALA A 125 -1.22 1.28 -1.96
C ALA A 125 -2.49 0.52 -1.54
N TYR A 126 -2.63 0.32 -0.24
CA TYR A 126 -3.78 -0.35 0.36
C TYR A 126 -4.44 0.59 1.33
N VAL A 127 -5.70 0.92 1.06
CA VAL A 127 -6.47 1.86 1.86
C VAL A 127 -7.87 1.34 2.15
N ALA A 128 -8.43 1.72 3.28
CA ALA A 128 -9.87 1.63 3.54
C ALA A 128 -10.47 3.03 3.56
N ILE A 129 -11.68 3.13 3.02
CA ILE A 129 -12.45 4.36 2.97
C ILE A 129 -13.67 4.19 3.87
N ASP A 130 -13.77 5.07 4.85
CA ASP A 130 -14.98 5.26 5.65
C ASP A 130 -15.66 6.57 5.27
N VAL A 131 -16.98 6.62 5.44
CA VAL A 131 -17.76 7.86 5.39
C VAL A 131 -18.40 8.12 6.74
N TRP A 132 -18.45 9.39 7.14
CA TRP A 132 -19.19 9.80 8.33
C TRP A 132 -20.67 9.80 8.03
N ASP A 133 -21.44 9.03 8.80
CA ASP A 133 -22.89 9.09 8.79
C ASP A 133 -23.36 10.08 9.85
N GLY A 134 -23.91 11.21 9.41
CA GLY A 134 -24.41 12.25 10.29
C GLY A 134 -25.66 11.86 11.09
N ASP A 135 -26.49 10.95 10.56
CA ASP A 135 -27.73 10.51 11.21
C ASP A 135 -27.41 9.53 12.34
N ASP A 136 -26.50 8.60 12.08
CA ASP A 136 -26.07 7.60 13.08
C ASP A 136 -24.93 8.10 13.99
N GLY A 137 -24.31 9.24 13.65
CA GLY A 137 -23.22 9.84 14.40
C GLY A 137 -21.98 8.95 14.49
N LEU A 138 -21.69 8.19 13.43
CA LEU A 138 -20.62 7.20 13.39
C LEU A 138 -19.99 7.07 12.00
N TRP A 139 -18.76 6.54 11.97
CA TRP A 139 -18.09 6.17 10.73
C TRP A 139 -18.60 4.82 10.22
N LYS A 140 -18.94 4.76 8.94
CA LYS A 140 -19.28 3.52 8.23
C LYS A 140 -18.14 3.18 7.27
N GLU A 141 -17.54 2.02 7.45
CA GLU A 141 -16.61 1.46 6.45
C GLU A 141 -17.41 1.12 5.20
N VAL A 142 -16.97 1.66 4.06
CA VAL A 142 -17.73 1.53 2.81
C VAL A 142 -16.96 0.78 1.75
N GLU A 143 -15.65 0.96 1.67
CA GLU A 143 -14.84 0.35 0.62
C GLU A 143 -13.41 0.03 1.10
N PHE A 144 -12.90 -1.14 0.70
CA PHE A 144 -11.48 -1.47 0.84
C PHE A 144 -10.84 -1.64 -0.53
N GLN A 145 -9.76 -0.91 -0.77
CA GLN A 145 -9.07 -0.91 -2.05
C GLN A 145 -7.76 -1.68 -1.95
N GLN A 146 -7.76 -2.84 -2.61
CA GLN A 146 -6.64 -3.76 -2.66
C GLN A 146 -5.68 -3.36 -3.77
N GLY A 147 -4.61 -2.66 -3.40
CA GLY A 147 -3.45 -2.47 -4.24
C GLY A 147 -3.76 -1.67 -5.50
N PHE A 148 -3.82 -0.35 -5.36
CA PHE A 148 -3.92 0.57 -6.49
C PHE A 148 -2.60 1.30 -6.71
N ASN A 149 -2.28 1.50 -7.98
CA ASN A 149 -1.08 2.20 -8.46
C ASN A 149 -1.42 3.36 -9.42
N GLU A 150 -2.70 3.56 -9.67
CA GLU A 150 -3.30 4.64 -10.46
C GLU A 150 -4.27 5.42 -9.58
N PRO A 151 -4.65 6.66 -9.92
CA PRO A 151 -5.65 7.41 -9.18
C PRO A 151 -6.91 6.59 -8.92
N LEU A 152 -7.22 6.39 -7.65
CA LEU A 152 -8.43 5.73 -7.19
C LEU A 152 -9.51 6.78 -7.05
N GLU A 153 -10.67 6.56 -7.67
CA GLU A 153 -11.84 7.42 -7.54
C GLU A 153 -13.01 6.58 -7.04
N TRP A 154 -13.68 7.06 -6.01
CA TRP A 154 -14.75 6.35 -5.34
C TRP A 154 -15.89 7.30 -4.98
N THR A 155 -17.10 6.97 -5.44
CA THR A 155 -18.30 7.79 -5.24
C THR A 155 -19.22 7.13 -4.24
N TYR A 156 -19.61 7.89 -3.21
CA TYR A 156 -20.55 7.43 -2.21
C TYR A 156 -22.00 7.53 -2.75
N PRO A 157 -22.84 6.48 -2.62
CA PRO A 157 -24.18 6.47 -3.24
C PRO A 157 -25.12 7.59 -2.79
N GLN A 158 -24.87 8.22 -1.63
CA GLN A 158 -25.71 9.30 -1.10
C GLN A 158 -25.16 10.69 -1.46
N GLY A 159 -24.12 10.74 -2.29
CA GLY A 159 -23.45 11.96 -2.74
C GLY A 159 -21.99 11.99 -2.29
N GLY A 160 -21.16 12.73 -3.01
CA GLY A 160 -19.75 12.91 -2.68
C GLY A 160 -18.85 11.88 -3.35
N THR A 161 -17.75 12.35 -3.93
CA THR A 161 -16.70 11.55 -4.53
C THR A 161 -15.37 11.86 -3.87
N LEU A 162 -14.65 10.81 -3.52
CA LEU A 162 -13.30 10.83 -3.02
C LEU A 162 -12.35 10.32 -4.11
N ARG A 163 -11.32 11.09 -4.41
CA ARG A 163 -10.20 10.67 -5.24
C ARG A 163 -8.91 10.64 -4.43
N ILE A 164 -8.16 9.54 -4.55
CA ILE A 164 -6.90 9.28 -3.85
C ILE A 164 -5.82 9.08 -4.91
N VAL A 165 -4.74 9.85 -4.82
CA VAL A 165 -3.56 9.71 -5.66
C VAL A 165 -2.36 9.52 -4.76
N VAL A 166 -1.53 8.50 -5.03
CA VAL A 166 -0.21 8.36 -4.40
C VAL A 166 0.75 9.21 -5.21
N ASP A 167 1.31 10.26 -4.60
CA ASP A 167 2.27 11.16 -5.26
C ASP A 167 3.68 10.57 -5.21
N SER A 168 4.12 10.26 -3.99
CA SER A 168 5.39 9.64 -3.73
C SER A 168 5.23 8.57 -2.64
N ALA A 169 6.03 7.54 -2.73
CA ALA A 169 6.10 6.47 -1.75
C ALA A 169 7.57 6.08 -1.61
N PRO A 170 7.97 5.47 -0.48
CA PRO A 170 9.33 4.97 -0.30
C PRO A 170 9.59 4.05 -1.49
N GLY A 171 10.64 4.37 -2.25
CA GLY A 171 11.09 3.54 -3.36
C GLY A 171 11.51 2.15 -2.88
N ARG A 172 12.13 1.37 -3.76
CA ARG A 172 12.77 0.12 -3.34
C ARG A 172 13.73 0.38 -2.19
N ASP A 173 13.58 -0.37 -1.10
CA ASP A 173 14.65 -0.55 -0.14
C ASP A 173 15.62 -1.57 -0.73
N ALA A 174 16.72 -1.08 -1.28
CA ALA A 174 17.73 -1.94 -1.88
C ALA A 174 18.19 -3.01 -0.87
N GLU A 175 18.40 -2.66 0.40
CA GLU A 175 18.88 -3.62 1.39
C GLU A 175 17.89 -4.78 1.59
N GLN A 176 16.59 -4.47 1.64
CA GLN A 176 15.54 -5.47 1.77
C GLN A 176 15.36 -6.32 0.50
N ASP A 177 15.39 -5.70 -0.69
CA ASP A 177 15.36 -6.42 -1.98
C ASP A 177 16.54 -7.39 -2.09
N PHE A 178 17.74 -6.94 -1.71
CA PHE A 178 18.95 -7.73 -1.70
C PHE A 178 18.85 -8.92 -0.75
N LYS A 179 18.36 -8.67 0.47
CA LYS A 179 18.18 -9.70 1.48
C LYS A 179 17.21 -10.77 1.01
N TRP A 180 16.06 -10.38 0.44
CA TRP A 180 15.09 -11.32 -0.10
C TRP A 180 15.68 -12.19 -1.22
N LEU A 181 16.36 -11.59 -2.20
CA LEU A 181 17.01 -12.35 -3.28
C LEU A 181 17.98 -13.41 -2.76
N ILE A 182 18.73 -13.09 -1.69
CA ILE A 182 19.65 -14.04 -1.05
C ILE A 182 18.88 -15.15 -0.31
N GLU A 183 17.78 -14.82 0.37
CA GLU A 183 16.91 -15.79 1.05
C GLU A 183 16.27 -16.79 0.07
N GLU A 184 15.98 -16.37 -1.17
CA GLU A 184 15.53 -17.25 -2.28
C GLU A 184 16.66 -18.11 -2.88
N GLY A 185 17.86 -18.09 -2.29
CA GLY A 185 18.97 -18.97 -2.68
C GLY A 185 19.87 -18.43 -3.78
N LEU A 186 19.76 -17.14 -4.12
CA LEU A 186 20.75 -16.49 -4.99
C LEU A 186 22.01 -16.22 -4.16
N SER A 187 23.16 -16.38 -4.81
CA SER A 187 24.40 -15.84 -4.26
C SER A 187 24.35 -14.30 -4.27
N PRO A 188 25.09 -13.61 -3.39
CA PRO A 188 25.14 -12.14 -3.37
C PRO A 188 25.49 -11.52 -4.73
N ALA A 189 26.30 -12.22 -5.53
CA ALA A 189 26.67 -11.76 -6.87
C ALA A 189 25.52 -11.91 -7.89
N GLU A 190 24.72 -12.97 -7.80
CA GLU A 190 23.52 -13.17 -8.61
C GLU A 190 22.43 -12.17 -8.22
N ALA A 191 22.19 -11.99 -6.92
CA ALA A 191 21.25 -11.01 -6.40
C ALA A 191 21.58 -9.59 -6.90
N LEU A 192 22.84 -9.18 -6.80
CA LEU A 192 23.30 -7.86 -7.27
C LEU A 192 23.09 -7.63 -8.76
N ASP A 193 23.49 -8.60 -9.58
CA ASP A 193 23.39 -8.46 -11.03
C ASP A 193 21.95 -8.52 -11.51
N TYR A 194 21.14 -9.38 -10.90
CA TYR A 194 19.71 -9.46 -11.16
C TYR A 194 19.01 -8.16 -10.76
N TRP A 195 19.27 -7.63 -9.56
CA TRP A 195 18.66 -6.40 -9.07
C TRP A 195 19.04 -5.19 -9.96
N MET A 196 20.30 -5.06 -10.35
CA MET A 196 20.67 -3.95 -11.24
C MET A 196 20.03 -4.06 -12.64
N VAL A 197 19.99 -5.26 -13.22
CA VAL A 197 19.57 -5.42 -14.62
C VAL A 197 18.05 -5.50 -14.76
N GLU A 198 17.40 -6.34 -13.98
CA GLU A 198 15.97 -6.64 -14.13
C GLU A 198 15.10 -5.69 -13.30
N VAL A 199 15.62 -5.20 -12.19
CA VAL A 199 14.88 -4.35 -11.26
C VAL A 199 15.16 -2.87 -11.49
N MET A 200 16.43 -2.47 -11.58
CA MET A 200 16.81 -1.06 -11.83
C MET A 200 16.83 -0.70 -13.32
N ASN A 201 16.44 -1.63 -14.20
CA ASN A 201 16.44 -1.46 -15.66
C ASN A 201 17.80 -1.03 -16.25
N GLU A 202 18.92 -1.34 -15.58
CA GLU A 202 20.22 -1.10 -16.18
C GLU A 202 20.52 -2.11 -17.27
N THR A 203 21.19 -1.64 -18.32
CA THR A 203 21.61 -2.59 -19.36
C THR A 203 22.77 -3.43 -18.84
N GLN A 204 22.80 -4.72 -19.21
CA GLN A 204 23.91 -5.61 -18.83
C GLN A 204 25.28 -5.08 -19.25
N ALA A 205 25.36 -4.30 -20.34
CA ALA A 205 26.59 -3.69 -20.82
C ALA A 205 27.04 -2.53 -19.92
N ASN A 206 26.11 -1.64 -19.54
CA ASN A 206 26.39 -0.54 -18.62
C ASN A 206 26.76 -1.06 -17.24
N TRP A 207 25.95 -1.98 -16.70
CA TRP A 207 26.21 -2.55 -15.38
C TRP A 207 27.54 -3.32 -15.32
N ALA A 208 27.88 -4.07 -16.37
CA ALA A 208 29.20 -4.72 -16.49
C ALA A 208 30.35 -3.70 -16.38
N SER A 209 30.19 -2.54 -17.02
CA SER A 209 31.17 -1.46 -16.98
C SER A 209 31.29 -0.86 -15.58
N HIS A 210 30.17 -0.56 -14.91
CA HIS A 210 30.14 -0.04 -13.53
C HIS A 210 30.76 -1.03 -12.53
N ARG A 211 30.45 -2.32 -12.67
CA ARG A 211 30.93 -3.37 -11.77
C ARG A 211 32.36 -3.84 -12.08
N ASN A 212 32.97 -3.32 -13.16
CA ASN A 212 34.26 -3.78 -13.68
C ASN A 212 34.29 -5.31 -13.90
N LYS A 213 33.27 -5.82 -14.60
CA LYS A 213 33.11 -7.24 -14.98
C LYS A 213 32.79 -7.35 -16.47
N THR A 214 32.88 -8.56 -17.01
CA THR A 214 32.46 -8.80 -18.39
C THR A 214 30.95 -8.91 -18.48
N ARG A 215 30.37 -8.47 -19.61
CA ARG A 215 28.93 -8.65 -19.90
C ARG A 215 28.50 -10.12 -19.79
N GLN A 216 29.37 -11.05 -20.18
CA GLN A 216 29.12 -12.50 -20.05
C GLN A 216 28.99 -12.95 -18.59
N ALA A 217 29.80 -12.40 -17.67
CA ALA A 217 29.69 -12.72 -16.25
C ALA A 217 28.37 -12.22 -15.66
N ILE A 218 27.98 -10.98 -15.99
CA ILE A 218 26.68 -10.40 -15.59
C ILE A 218 25.54 -11.25 -16.16
N SER A 219 25.58 -11.54 -17.46
CA SER A 219 24.54 -12.33 -18.14
C SER A 219 24.38 -13.72 -17.53
N LYS A 220 25.49 -14.41 -17.22
CA LYS A 220 25.46 -15.72 -16.54
C LYS A 220 24.78 -15.63 -15.17
N ASN A 221 25.10 -14.61 -14.39
CA ASN A 221 24.51 -14.41 -13.06
C ASN A 221 23.02 -14.08 -13.15
N VAL A 222 22.61 -13.18 -14.05
CA VAL A 222 21.20 -12.84 -14.29
C VAL A 222 20.41 -14.06 -14.75
N GLN A 223 20.94 -14.87 -15.67
CA GLN A 223 20.27 -16.09 -16.14
C GLN A 223 20.16 -17.16 -15.05
N SER A 224 21.22 -17.32 -14.24
CA SER A 224 21.20 -18.23 -13.09
C SER A 224 20.17 -17.78 -12.04
N ALA A 225 20.09 -16.49 -11.74
CA ALA A 225 19.06 -15.90 -10.89
C ALA A 225 17.64 -16.17 -11.42
N LYS A 226 17.39 -15.91 -12.71
CA LYS A 226 16.11 -16.20 -13.39
C LYS A 226 15.69 -17.67 -13.37
N SER A 227 16.64 -18.59 -13.24
CA SER A 227 16.33 -20.02 -13.15
C SER A 227 16.04 -20.51 -11.73
N LYS A 228 16.38 -19.70 -10.72
CA LYS A 228 16.19 -20.02 -9.29
C LYS A 228 14.93 -19.38 -8.72
N LEU A 229 14.62 -18.16 -9.17
CA LEU A 229 13.36 -17.46 -8.93
C LEU A 229 12.26 -18.03 -9.82
#